data_AF-A0A445EY92-F1
#
_entry.id   AF-A0A445EY92-F1
#
_cell.length_a   1.000
_cell.length_b   1.000
_cell.length_c   1.000
_cell.angle_alpha   90.00
_cell.angle_beta   90.00
_cell.angle_gamma   90.00
#
_symmetry.space_group_name_H-M   'P 1'
#
loop_
_entity.id
_entity.type
_entity.pdbx_description
1 polymer ?
#
loop_
_entity_poly.entity_id
_entity_poly.type
_entity_poly.pdbx_seq_one_letter_code
_entity_poly.pdbx_strand_id
1 'polypeptide(L)' 'MRERMRGKELMYQQVLSRFGHFNAIQLNDPVPLKDLIISCLKEEDVDSKYNDDDSLKEKIAEVISLWF' A
#
# COMPACT_ATOMS: atom_id res chain seq x y z
N MET A 1 4.25 -20.27 10.04
CA MET A 1 3.25 -20.27 8.92
C MET A 1 1.80 -20.19 9.38
N ARG A 2 1.30 -21.07 10.27
CA ARG A 2 -0.11 -21.04 10.75
C ARG A 2 -0.57 -19.71 11.38
N GLU A 3 0.31 -19.00 12.09
CA GLU A 3 -0.05 -17.75 12.78
C GLU A 3 -0.29 -16.57 11.83
N ARG A 4 0.46 -16.50 10.72
CA ARG A 4 0.26 -15.45 9.69
C ARG A 4 -1.12 -15.56 9.01
N MET A 5 -1.63 -16.77 8.82
CA MET A 5 -2.97 -16.97 8.24
C MET A 5 -4.07 -16.55 9.22
N ARG A 6 -3.89 -16.82 10.52
CA ARG A 6 -4.87 -16.44 11.55
C ARG A 6 -5.02 -14.91 11.68
N GLY A 7 -3.93 -14.16 11.58
CA GLY A 7 -4.00 -12.68 11.63
C GLY A 7 -4.78 -12.08 10.45
N LYS A 8 -4.58 -12.60 9.23
CA LYS A 8 -5.28 -12.13 8.03
C LYS A 8 -6.79 -12.39 8.09
N GLU A 9 -7.19 -13.61 8.49
CA GLU A 9 -8.60 -13.97 8.61
C GLU A 9 -9.33 -13.10 9.64
N LEU A 10 -8.71 -12.87 10.81
CA LEU A 10 -9.29 -12.01 11.84
C LEU A 10 -9.44 -10.56 11.35
N MET A 11 -8.44 -10.01 10.65
CA MET A 11 -8.54 -8.67 10.08
C MET A 11 -9.68 -8.56 9.06
N TYR A 12 -9.82 -9.57 8.19
CA TYR A 12 -10.90 -9.61 7.21
C TYR A 12 -12.28 -9.64 7.86
N GLN A 13 -12.48 -10.50 8.86
CA GLN A 13 -13.72 -10.59 9.62
C GLN A 13 -14.06 -9.29 10.36
N GLN A 14 -13.07 -8.62 10.97
CA GLN A 14 -13.28 -7.34 11.64
C GLN A 14 -13.69 -6.23 10.68
N VAL A 15 -13.08 -6.18 9.48
CA VAL A 15 -13.41 -5.19 8.45
C VAL A 15 -14.84 -5.38 7.95
N LEU A 16 -15.24 -6.61 7.65
CA LEU A 16 -16.61 -6.89 7.20
C LEU A 16 -17.65 -6.61 8.29
N SER A 17 -17.37 -7.00 9.54
CA SER A 17 -18.32 -6.83 10.64
C SER A 17 -18.56 -5.37 11.04
N ARG A 18 -17.58 -4.49 10.82
CA ARG A 18 -17.64 -3.07 11.20
C ARG A 18 -17.63 -2.13 10.00
N PHE A 19 -18.06 -2.62 8.84
CA PHE A 19 -18.10 -1.82 7.62
C PHE A 19 -18.87 -0.50 7.86
N GLY A 20 -18.22 0.63 7.56
CA GLY A 20 -18.77 1.98 7.78
C GLY A 20 -18.60 2.56 9.20
N HIS A 21 -18.11 1.77 10.18
CA HIS A 21 -17.90 2.21 11.57
C HIS A 21 -16.46 1.91 12.03
N PHE A 22 -15.49 2.46 11.32
CA PHE A 22 -14.07 2.28 11.65
C PHE A 22 -13.57 3.39 12.58
N ASN A 23 -12.78 3.00 13.57
CA ASN A 23 -12.02 3.96 14.35
C ASN A 23 -10.84 4.46 13.50
N ALA A 24 -10.67 5.77 13.40
CA ALA A 24 -9.51 6.35 12.75
C ALA A 24 -8.24 5.99 13.54
N ILE A 25 -7.26 5.44 12.86
CA ILE A 25 -5.92 5.24 13.41
C ILE A 25 -5.07 6.42 12.93
N GLN A 26 -4.66 7.29 13.85
CA GLN A 26 -3.76 8.39 13.54
C GLN A 26 -2.32 7.89 13.48
N LEU A 27 -1.64 8.16 12.37
CA LEU A 27 -0.22 7.90 12.22
C LEU A 27 0.56 9.09 12.77
N ASN A 28 1.62 8.83 13.54
CA ASN A 28 2.46 9.89 14.10
C ASN A 28 3.24 10.66 13.01
N ASP A 29 3.58 9.99 11.92
CA ASP A 29 4.26 10.57 10.76
C ASP A 29 3.55 10.11 9.48
N PRO A 30 2.64 10.92 8.93
CA PRO A 30 1.89 10.56 7.74
C PRO A 30 2.78 10.67 6.50
N VAL A 31 3.07 9.53 5.89
CA VAL A 31 3.81 9.48 4.62
C VAL A 31 2.88 9.86 3.46
N PRO A 32 3.30 10.75 2.53
CA PRO A 32 2.53 11.05 1.32
C PRO A 32 2.25 9.80 0.49
N LEU A 33 1.03 9.69 -0.03
CA LEU A 33 0.62 8.53 -0.84
C LEU A 33 1.54 8.30 -2.04
N LYS A 34 2.01 9.38 -2.68
CA LYS A 34 2.97 9.34 -3.79
C LYS A 34 4.27 8.62 -3.39
N ASP A 35 4.86 8.97 -2.25
CA ASP A 35 6.13 8.41 -1.78
C ASP A 35 6.00 6.93 -1.40
N LEU A 36 4.84 6.55 -0.84
CA LEU A 36 4.52 5.15 -0.54
C LEU A 36 4.40 4.32 -1.83
N ILE A 37 3.72 4.83 -2.85
CA ILE A 37 3.57 4.16 -4.15
C ILE A 37 4.93 3.99 -4.84
N ILE A 38 5.76 5.04 -4.86
CA ILE A 38 7.12 4.97 -5.42
C ILE A 38 7.95 3.89 -4.72
N SER A 39 7.84 3.79 -3.38
CA SER A 39 8.55 2.77 -2.60
C SER A 39 8.08 1.36 -2.96
N CYS A 40 6.76 1.13 -3.09
CA CYS A 40 6.22 -0.16 -3.51
C CYS A 40 6.66 -0.55 -4.94
N LEU A 41 6.64 0.40 -5.88
CA LEU A 41 7.08 0.17 -7.27
C LEU A 41 8.58 -0.16 -7.34
N LYS A 42 9.39 0.38 -6.42
CA LYS A 42 10.81 0.05 -6.32
C LYS A 42 11.06 -1.32 -5.67
N GLU A 43 10.23 -1.73 -4.72
CA GLU A 43 10.32 -3.04 -4.06
C GLU A 43 9.88 -4.21 -4.95
N GLU A 44 8.91 -4.02 -5.86
CA GLU A 44 8.52 -5.05 -6.84
C GLU A 44 9.54 -5.26 -7.97
N ASP A 45 10.42 -4.29 -8.23
CA ASP A 45 11.39 -4.34 -9.34
C ASP A 45 12.66 -5.15 -9.04
N VAL A 46 12.76 -5.81 -7.87
CA VAL A 46 13.94 -6.59 -7.46
C VAL A 46 14.29 -7.73 -8.46
N ASP A 47 13.35 -8.17 -9.30
CA ASP A 47 13.55 -9.17 -10.37
C ASP A 47 13.54 -8.60 -11.80
N SER A 48 13.28 -7.30 -11.98
CA SER A 48 13.06 -6.66 -13.28
C SER A 48 14.36 -6.01 -13.77
N LYS A 49 15.12 -6.76 -14.57
CA LYS A 49 16.36 -6.30 -15.25
C LYS A 49 16.15 -5.16 -16.26
N TYR A 50 14.95 -4.58 -16.36
CA TYR A 50 14.53 -3.85 -17.57
C TYR A 50 13.73 -2.56 -17.39
N ASN A 51 13.53 -2.04 -16.17
CA ASN A 51 12.86 -0.75 -16.03
C ASN A 51 13.56 0.17 -15.03
N ASP A 52 14.62 0.81 -15.52
CA ASP A 52 15.35 1.89 -14.83
C ASP A 52 14.73 3.28 -15.09
N ASP A 53 13.46 3.33 -15.55
CA ASP A 53 12.79 4.62 -15.76
C ASP A 53 12.04 5.05 -14.50
N ASP A 54 12.81 5.62 -13.56
CA ASP A 54 12.27 6.30 -12.38
C ASP A 54 11.23 7.38 -12.75
N SER A 55 11.26 7.93 -13.99
CA SER A 55 10.26 8.88 -14.47
C SER A 55 8.88 8.24 -14.69
N LEU A 56 8.82 6.99 -15.16
CA LEU A 56 7.56 6.27 -15.32
C LEU A 56 6.94 5.94 -13.95
N LYS A 57 7.77 5.53 -12.99
CA LYS A 57 7.31 5.27 -11.62
C LYS A 57 6.75 6.52 -10.97
N GLU A 58 7.40 7.66 -11.17
CA GLU A 58 6.92 8.93 -10.65
C GLU A 58 5.57 9.34 -11.27
N LYS A 59 5.41 9.18 -12.60
CA LYS A 59 4.14 9.45 -13.28
C LYS A 59 3.01 8.52 -12.83
N ILE A 60 3.31 7.24 -12.66
CA ILE A 60 2.34 6.27 -12.14
C ILE A 60 1.93 6.64 -10.72
N ALA A 61 2.91 6.97 -9.86
CA ALA A 61 2.63 7.39 -8.50
C ALA A 61 1.81 8.69 -8.45
N GLU A 62 2.11 9.66 -9.33
CA GLU A 62 1.33 10.89 -9.46
C GLU A 62 -0.12 10.60 -9.88
N VAL A 63 -0.34 9.87 -10.97
CA VAL A 63 -1.69 9.54 -11.46
C VAL A 63 -2.50 8.77 -10.43
N ILE A 64 -1.90 7.77 -9.78
CA ILE A 64 -2.57 6.97 -8.75
C ILE A 64 -2.86 7.83 -7.52
N SER A 65 -1.91 8.67 -7.09
CA SER A 65 -2.14 9.56 -5.94
C SER A 65 -3.24 10.59 -6.19
N LEU A 66 -3.53 10.93 -7.44
CA LEU A 66 -4.62 11.82 -7.84
C LEU A 66 -5.98 11.10 -7.98
N TRP A 67 -5.98 9.77 -8.11
CA TRP A 67 -7.18 8.95 -8.24
C TRP A 67 -7.79 8.52 -6.90
N PHE A 68 -6.99 8.56 -5.83
CA PHE A 68 -7.40 8.22 -4.46
C PHE A 68 -7.70 9.49 -3.66
#